data_AF-A0A2E7SJ38-F1
#
_entry.id   AF-A0A2E7SJ38-F1
#
_cell.length_a   1.000
_cell.length_b   1.000
_cell.length_c   1.000
_cell.angle_alpha   90.00
_cell.angle_beta   90.00
_cell.angle_gamma   90.00
#
_symmetry.space_group_name_H-M   'P 1'
#
loop_
_entity.id
_entity.type
_entity.pdbx_description
1 polymer ?
#
loop_
_entity_poly.entity_id
_entity_poly.type
_entity_poly.pdbx_seq_one_letter_code
_entity_poly.pdbx_strand_id
1 'polypeptide(L)'
;QVMEDGWEKPYEFHVNASYDNVTLGEGDAVSLIIQSNHNCVIQGRVYWDAYQSATGVILEGDMLQPELSVTTDANGIARIEFTPISPWGPQDYDAQFIDIVGPLGGWEEGRHMSTKPAEDTHVEHFEAPHGSRLVEANRSALVWISNATLGPGKYMVDACFILKSGDYNEDCDSEDSDHIIAVYRFEVTTQNEAIAGAGWFWLICIASLLGYLGVRLKSGLIPWPTIVLLIILAFSTMIPASNLPELEVGATRNDSAAPQFSLLQHQSSGSESLGLNDLLSGHDALVLGVFTSGSPNAEQQKRDFDNASERLGDDVAFAQIATGSGVQSTDLDYYSLILNGSWPLLIDESKGEVANQLPTGIADGVIIIDSAGFISSTSSGSMSDQTIVESIEKSLKGSDQSMLNLFSLLIPSLIALPLLFLSFPRKRTEVPEKALPPGAGLGGTVIAAGIGFAAWSLPIAILSLFSGSFWPFVEFLLMSWLAWQGLSLAIHGKVHEIQFIANHIHKRLPESYSEWRLLPDFSRDLMLGHWLAWLSWLAFPLMIPQGIGSLASASLKGMFLAPLILIGHCLIAGIIVLIIRSLATIMGPISRLIGMLGQKEAPRLWGCLLMGIALWWIIWLLMGPISNTLFI
;
A
#
# COMPACT_ATOMS: atom_id res chain seq x y z
N GLN A 1 -77.38 13.93 -10.93
CA GLN A 1 -77.06 13.16 -9.71
C GLN A 1 -77.23 14.09 -8.53
N VAL A 2 -77.90 13.65 -7.48
CA VAL A 2 -78.22 14.47 -6.31
C VAL A 2 -77.04 14.37 -5.35
N MET A 3 -76.45 15.51 -4.96
CA MET A 3 -75.49 15.56 -3.85
C MET A 3 -76.27 15.21 -2.58
N GLU A 4 -75.94 14.11 -1.91
CA GLU A 4 -76.58 13.73 -0.66
C GLU A 4 -76.13 14.67 0.48
N ASP A 5 -77.05 15.00 1.39
CA ASP A 5 -76.80 15.89 2.53
C ASP A 5 -75.83 15.24 3.53
N GLY A 6 -74.52 15.33 3.29
CA GLY A 6 -73.52 14.85 4.23
C GLY A 6 -72.09 14.86 3.69
N TRP A 7 -71.14 15.11 4.59
CA TRP A 7 -69.69 15.03 4.38
C TRP A 7 -69.16 13.60 4.36
N GLU A 8 -70.02 12.62 4.66
CA GLU A 8 -69.69 11.19 4.77
C GLU A 8 -69.71 10.45 3.41
N LYS A 9 -70.20 11.08 2.34
CA LYS A 9 -70.19 10.53 0.97
C LYS A 9 -69.96 11.62 -0.08
N PRO A 10 -68.77 12.25 -0.12
CA PRO A 10 -68.48 13.28 -1.09
C PRO A 10 -68.52 12.70 -2.52
N TYR A 11 -68.95 13.52 -3.47
CA TYR A 11 -68.80 13.21 -4.90
C TYR A 11 -67.44 13.71 -5.37
N GLU A 12 -66.60 12.81 -5.88
CA GLU A 12 -65.27 13.13 -6.37
C GLU A 12 -65.32 13.71 -7.78
N PHE A 13 -64.65 14.85 -7.96
CA PHE A 13 -64.51 15.48 -9.27
C PHE A 13 -63.09 15.23 -9.79
N HIS A 14 -62.97 14.42 -10.85
CA HIS A 14 -61.70 14.20 -11.54
C HIS A 14 -61.61 15.12 -12.76
N VAL A 15 -60.51 15.88 -12.85
CA VAL A 15 -60.19 16.73 -13.99
C VAL A 15 -58.82 16.33 -14.49
N ASN A 16 -58.75 15.80 -15.71
CA ASN A 16 -57.50 15.42 -16.35
C ASN A 16 -57.18 16.46 -17.43
N ALA A 17 -55.95 16.96 -17.43
CA ALA A 17 -55.42 17.85 -18.46
C ALA A 17 -54.03 17.36 -18.87
N SER A 18 -53.77 17.30 -20.17
CA SER A 18 -52.46 16.95 -20.74
C SER A 18 -51.82 18.18 -21.38
N TYR A 19 -50.52 18.37 -21.13
CA TYR A 19 -49.75 19.47 -21.70
C TYR A 19 -48.55 18.91 -22.48
N ASP A 20 -48.33 19.40 -23.69
CA ASP A 20 -47.18 19.01 -24.52
C ASP A 20 -46.02 20.01 -24.35
N ASN A 21 -44.78 19.53 -24.25
CA ASN A 21 -43.54 20.33 -24.18
C ASN A 21 -43.45 21.33 -23.01
N VAL A 22 -43.85 20.91 -21.81
CA VAL A 22 -43.64 21.69 -20.59
C VAL A 22 -42.37 21.18 -19.89
N THR A 23 -41.44 22.08 -19.61
CA THR A 23 -40.26 21.81 -18.78
C THR A 23 -40.35 22.65 -17.52
N LEU A 24 -40.13 22.05 -16.36
CA LEU A 24 -40.11 22.72 -15.06
C LEU A 24 -38.67 22.83 -14.58
N GLY A 25 -38.26 24.04 -14.21
CA GLY A 25 -36.99 24.33 -13.56
C GLY A 25 -37.16 24.69 -12.09
N GLU A 26 -36.04 24.80 -11.39
CA GLU A 26 -36.02 25.21 -9.99
C GLU A 26 -36.64 26.61 -9.83
N GLY A 27 -37.70 26.70 -9.02
CA GLY A 27 -38.43 27.95 -8.75
C GLY A 27 -39.64 28.21 -9.64
N ASP A 28 -39.95 27.33 -10.60
CA ASP A 28 -41.20 27.40 -11.34
C ASP A 28 -42.40 27.07 -10.44
N ALA A 29 -43.54 27.72 -10.69
CA ALA A 29 -44.75 27.57 -9.88
C ALA A 29 -45.93 27.07 -10.70
N VAL A 30 -46.53 25.96 -10.27
CA VAL A 30 -47.80 25.46 -10.82
C VAL A 30 -48.96 26.06 -10.02
N SER A 31 -49.82 26.82 -10.68
CA SER A 31 -51.00 27.43 -10.06
C SER A 31 -52.28 26.78 -10.55
N LEU A 32 -53.07 26.21 -9.62
CA LEU A 32 -54.40 25.69 -9.91
C LEU A 32 -55.47 26.69 -9.43
N ILE A 33 -56.42 27.02 -10.31
CA ILE A 33 -57.58 27.85 -9.96
C ILE A 33 -58.85 27.02 -10.14
N ILE A 34 -59.55 26.78 -9.04
CA ILE A 34 -60.79 26.00 -9.02
C ILE A 34 -61.97 26.97 -8.96
N GLN A 35 -62.85 26.89 -9.94
CA GLN A 35 -64.08 27.67 -9.98
C GLN A 35 -65.28 26.72 -10.06
N SER A 36 -66.08 26.70 -9.01
CA SER A 36 -67.31 25.91 -8.97
C SER A 36 -68.53 26.79 -9.22
N ASN A 37 -69.42 26.38 -10.12
CA ASN A 37 -70.71 27.01 -10.31
C ASN A 37 -71.82 25.97 -10.06
N HIS A 38 -72.83 26.32 -9.25
CA HIS A 38 -73.97 25.44 -8.97
C HIS A 38 -75.31 26.19 -9.12
N ASN A 39 -76.31 25.48 -9.65
CA ASN A 39 -77.67 26.00 -9.83
C ASN A 39 -78.67 25.46 -8.79
N CYS A 40 -78.17 24.86 -7.70
CA CYS A 40 -79.00 24.34 -6.61
C CYS A 40 -79.70 25.47 -5.83
N VAL A 41 -80.92 25.20 -5.35
CA VAL A 41 -81.71 26.12 -4.49
C VAL A 41 -81.11 26.22 -3.07
N ILE A 42 -80.30 25.23 -2.68
CA ILE A 42 -79.55 25.17 -1.42
C ILE A 42 -78.07 25.50 -1.65
N GLN A 43 -77.38 26.01 -0.62
CA GLN A 43 -75.94 26.31 -0.67
C GLN A 43 -75.12 25.03 -0.84
N GLY A 44 -74.26 24.97 -1.86
CA GLY A 44 -73.21 23.95 -1.99
C GLY A 44 -71.90 24.41 -1.36
N ARG A 45 -71.08 23.45 -0.91
CA ARG A 45 -69.70 23.69 -0.49
C ARG A 45 -68.79 22.72 -1.23
N VAL A 46 -67.68 23.23 -1.75
CA VAL A 46 -66.58 22.41 -2.25
C VAL A 46 -65.56 22.32 -1.13
N TYR A 47 -65.18 21.09 -0.79
CA TYR A 47 -64.12 20.82 0.17
C TYR A 47 -62.87 20.43 -0.60
N TRP A 48 -61.75 21.05 -0.24
CA TRP A 48 -60.41 20.57 -0.56
C TRP A 48 -59.96 19.89 0.74
N ASP A 49 -59.75 18.59 0.67
CA ASP A 49 -59.39 17.65 1.73
C ASP A 49 -60.57 17.26 2.66
N ALA A 50 -61.03 16.01 2.56
CA ALA A 50 -62.12 15.47 3.36
C ALA A 50 -61.67 14.17 4.05
N TYR A 51 -62.15 13.91 5.28
CA TYR A 51 -61.73 12.81 6.16
C TYR A 51 -61.70 11.39 5.54
N GLN A 52 -62.40 11.15 4.43
CA GLN A 52 -62.48 9.85 3.76
C GLN A 52 -61.99 9.85 2.30
N SER A 53 -61.52 10.98 1.77
CA SER A 53 -61.04 11.11 0.39
C SER A 53 -59.96 12.19 0.31
N ALA A 54 -58.73 11.77 -0.01
CA ALA A 54 -57.61 12.69 -0.21
C ALA A 54 -57.85 13.47 -1.52
N THR A 55 -57.95 14.80 -1.42
CA THR A 55 -57.98 15.65 -2.62
C THR A 55 -56.56 16.13 -2.94
N GLY A 56 -56.11 15.90 -4.16
CA GLY A 56 -54.76 16.29 -4.58
C GLY A 56 -54.69 16.72 -6.04
N VAL A 57 -53.54 17.26 -6.40
CA VAL A 57 -53.14 17.44 -7.79
C VAL A 57 -52.07 16.40 -8.06
N ILE A 58 -52.31 15.53 -9.05
CA ILE A 58 -51.31 14.58 -9.52
C ILE A 58 -50.66 15.20 -10.75
N LEU A 59 -49.36 15.45 -10.66
CA LEU A 59 -48.55 15.84 -11.79
C LEU A 59 -47.84 14.58 -12.29
N GLU A 60 -48.08 14.22 -13.56
CA GLU A 60 -47.50 13.03 -14.16
C GLU A 60 -46.53 13.45 -15.27
N GLY A 61 -45.29 12.97 -15.19
CA GLY A 61 -44.23 13.25 -16.16
C GLY A 61 -42.82 12.98 -15.61
N ASP A 62 -41.82 13.10 -16.47
CA ASP A 62 -40.40 12.93 -16.12
C ASP A 62 -39.86 14.17 -15.38
N MET A 63 -40.28 14.35 -14.13
CA MET A 63 -40.00 15.56 -13.35
C MET A 63 -38.65 15.50 -12.62
N LEU A 64 -38.21 14.30 -12.22
CA LEU A 64 -37.01 14.09 -11.42
C LEU A 64 -35.89 13.56 -12.32
N GLN A 65 -34.68 14.09 -12.17
CA GLN A 65 -33.51 13.66 -12.95
C GLN A 65 -32.29 13.45 -12.06
N PRO A 66 -32.39 12.65 -10.98
CA PRO A 66 -31.26 12.43 -10.09
C PRO A 66 -30.09 11.78 -10.82
N GLU A 67 -28.88 12.13 -10.41
CA GLU A 67 -27.65 11.52 -10.93
C GLU A 67 -26.94 10.78 -9.80
N LEU A 68 -26.70 9.48 -9.98
CA LEU A 68 -25.93 8.65 -9.05
C LEU A 68 -24.69 8.13 -9.77
N SER A 69 -23.53 8.29 -9.13
CA SER A 69 -22.28 7.72 -9.63
C SER A 69 -21.52 7.04 -8.50
N VAL A 70 -20.82 5.95 -8.83
CA VAL A 70 -19.98 5.21 -7.89
C VAL A 70 -18.61 5.05 -8.53
N THR A 71 -17.59 5.39 -7.77
CA THR A 71 -16.19 5.20 -8.16
C THR A 71 -15.50 4.39 -7.07
N THR A 72 -14.55 3.56 -7.45
CA THR A 72 -13.70 2.82 -6.50
C THR A 72 -12.27 3.27 -6.69
N ASP A 73 -11.62 3.63 -5.59
CA ASP A 73 -10.26 4.14 -5.62
C ASP A 73 -9.20 3.01 -5.64
N ALA A 74 -7.93 3.41 -5.63
CA ALA A 74 -6.79 2.48 -5.61
C ALA A 74 -6.74 1.57 -4.36
N ASN A 75 -7.40 1.98 -3.27
CA ASN A 75 -7.48 1.21 -2.03
C ASN A 75 -8.74 0.33 -1.95
N GLY A 76 -9.51 0.23 -3.03
CA GLY A 76 -10.77 -0.50 -3.05
C GLY A 76 -11.89 0.19 -2.25
N ILE A 77 -11.72 1.46 -1.87
CA ILE A 77 -12.74 2.22 -1.16
C ILE A 77 -13.75 2.74 -2.19
N ALA A 78 -15.03 2.48 -1.94
CA ALA A 78 -16.11 2.96 -2.77
C ALA A 78 -16.53 4.36 -2.35
N ARG A 79 -16.62 5.25 -3.34
CA ARG A 79 -17.14 6.60 -3.21
C ARG A 79 -18.42 6.71 -4.02
N ILE A 80 -19.49 7.07 -3.35
CA ILE A 80 -20.83 7.24 -3.91
C ILE A 80 -21.11 8.74 -3.97
N GLU A 81 -21.55 9.22 -5.13
CA GLU A 81 -21.97 10.60 -5.33
C GLU A 81 -23.38 10.66 -5.87
N PHE A 82 -24.22 11.48 -5.24
CA PHE A 82 -25.61 11.69 -5.62
C PHE A 82 -25.92 13.17 -5.81
N THR A 83 -26.45 13.54 -6.97
CA THR A 83 -26.94 14.90 -7.26
C THR A 83 -28.47 14.88 -7.24
N PRO A 84 -29.12 15.44 -6.20
CA PRO A 84 -30.58 15.51 -6.10
C PRO A 84 -31.16 16.59 -7.02
N ILE A 85 -31.44 16.23 -8.27
CA ILE A 85 -32.04 17.15 -9.25
C ILE A 85 -33.57 17.02 -9.18
N SER A 86 -34.23 18.09 -8.75
CA SER A 86 -35.69 18.22 -8.67
C SER A 86 -36.12 19.65 -9.05
N PRO A 87 -37.30 19.84 -9.68
CA PRO A 87 -37.87 21.16 -9.95
C PRO A 87 -38.20 21.96 -8.68
N TRP A 88 -38.31 21.29 -7.53
CA TRP A 88 -38.56 21.91 -6.24
C TRP A 88 -37.27 22.13 -5.41
N GLY A 89 -36.11 21.83 -6.01
CA GLY A 89 -34.80 21.95 -5.40
C GLY A 89 -34.37 20.71 -4.58
N PRO A 90 -33.14 20.71 -4.05
CA PRO A 90 -32.58 19.54 -3.35
C PRO A 90 -33.29 19.19 -2.05
N GLN A 91 -34.07 20.11 -1.48
CA GLN A 91 -34.85 19.94 -0.26
C GLN A 91 -36.07 19.02 -0.43
N ASP A 92 -36.39 18.64 -1.67
CA ASP A 92 -37.46 17.70 -2.00
C ASP A 92 -37.13 16.27 -1.55
N TYR A 93 -35.84 15.94 -1.44
CA TYR A 93 -35.33 14.68 -0.92
C TYR A 93 -35.20 14.80 0.61
N ASP A 94 -36.00 14.05 1.35
CA ASP A 94 -36.11 14.18 2.81
C ASP A 94 -35.22 13.19 3.58
N ALA A 95 -35.17 11.94 3.10
CA ALA A 95 -34.35 10.89 3.71
C ALA A 95 -33.77 9.96 2.63
N GLN A 96 -32.73 9.23 3.01
CA GLN A 96 -32.02 8.33 2.12
C GLN A 96 -31.51 7.09 2.86
N PHE A 97 -31.47 5.98 2.14
CA PHE A 97 -30.85 4.73 2.57
C PHE A 97 -29.98 4.22 1.45
N ILE A 98 -28.72 3.93 1.71
CA ILE A 98 -27.77 3.47 0.70
C ILE A 98 -27.01 2.27 1.23
N ASP A 99 -27.11 1.15 0.53
CA ASP A 99 -26.43 -0.10 0.84
C ASP A 99 -25.39 -0.45 -0.23
N ILE A 100 -24.18 -0.79 0.19
CA ILE A 100 -23.18 -1.44 -0.67
C ILE A 100 -23.33 -2.95 -0.51
N VAL A 101 -23.55 -3.65 -1.62
CA VAL A 101 -23.78 -5.10 -1.64
C VAL A 101 -22.79 -5.80 -2.57
N GLY A 102 -22.14 -6.84 -2.07
CA GLY A 102 -21.30 -7.77 -2.81
C GLY A 102 -20.28 -8.48 -1.93
N PRO A 103 -19.36 -9.28 -2.51
CA PRO A 103 -19.25 -9.55 -3.94
C PRO A 103 -20.41 -10.42 -4.45
N LEU A 104 -20.98 -10.02 -5.58
CA LEU A 104 -22.08 -10.71 -6.26
C LEU A 104 -21.57 -11.91 -7.06
N GLY A 105 -22.34 -13.01 -7.08
CA GLY A 105 -22.07 -14.19 -7.92
C GLY A 105 -22.27 -13.91 -9.41
N GLY A 106 -23.11 -12.93 -9.75
CA GLY A 106 -23.36 -12.47 -11.12
C GLY A 106 -24.25 -11.23 -11.18
N TRP A 107 -24.38 -10.61 -12.36
CA TRP A 107 -25.17 -9.39 -12.53
C TRP A 107 -26.69 -9.59 -12.35
N GLU A 108 -27.16 -10.83 -12.38
CA GLU A 108 -28.55 -11.20 -12.11
C GLU A 108 -28.95 -10.93 -10.65
N GLU A 109 -27.97 -10.91 -9.75
CA GLU A 109 -28.14 -10.56 -8.33
C GLU A 109 -28.11 -9.04 -8.10
N GLY A 110 -27.64 -8.26 -9.09
CA GLY A 110 -27.50 -6.81 -9.00
C GLY A 110 -28.81 -6.06 -9.15
N ARG A 111 -29.84 -6.37 -8.38
CA ARG A 111 -31.17 -5.73 -8.46
C ARG A 111 -31.57 -5.21 -7.08
N HIS A 112 -32.51 -4.27 -7.07
CA HIS A 112 -33.08 -3.75 -5.84
C HIS A 112 -33.61 -4.91 -4.99
N MET A 113 -33.24 -4.94 -3.71
CA MET A 113 -33.62 -5.99 -2.80
C MET A 113 -34.83 -5.58 -1.97
N SER A 114 -35.90 -6.36 -2.05
CA SER A 114 -37.10 -6.19 -1.21
C SER A 114 -36.95 -6.73 0.21
N THR A 115 -35.75 -7.20 0.57
CA THR A 115 -35.42 -7.71 1.88
C THR A 115 -33.96 -7.40 2.17
N LYS A 116 -33.63 -7.17 3.43
CA LYS A 116 -32.25 -6.90 3.84
C LYS A 116 -31.26 -7.91 3.22
N PRO A 117 -30.16 -7.44 2.64
CA PRO A 117 -29.13 -8.31 2.06
C PRO A 117 -28.60 -9.28 3.12
N ALA A 118 -28.19 -10.47 2.67
CA ALA A 118 -27.61 -11.46 3.56
C ALA A 118 -26.31 -10.93 4.18
N GLU A 119 -26.01 -11.26 5.44
CA GLU A 119 -24.86 -10.71 6.19
C GLU A 119 -23.51 -10.93 5.48
N ASP A 120 -23.40 -11.94 4.63
CA ASP A 120 -22.19 -12.26 3.85
C ASP A 120 -22.02 -11.42 2.58
N THR A 121 -23.06 -10.70 2.15
CA THR A 121 -23.08 -9.84 0.96
C THR A 121 -23.35 -8.39 1.29
N HIS A 122 -23.87 -8.09 2.49
CA HIS A 122 -24.06 -6.75 2.97
C HIS A 122 -22.72 -6.17 3.44
N VAL A 123 -22.20 -5.18 2.71
CA VAL A 123 -20.92 -4.55 3.05
C VAL A 123 -21.15 -3.43 4.05
N GLU A 124 -21.91 -2.41 3.65
CA GLU A 124 -22.14 -1.20 4.45
C GLU A 124 -23.49 -0.55 4.14
N HIS A 125 -24.00 0.19 5.14
CA HIS A 125 -25.27 0.91 5.11
C HIS A 125 -25.06 2.38 5.50
N PHE A 126 -25.70 3.30 4.78
CA PHE A 126 -25.67 4.73 5.07
C PHE A 126 -27.07 5.34 5.09
N GLU A 127 -27.32 6.18 6.10
CA GLU A 127 -28.56 6.96 6.24
C GLU A 127 -28.34 8.47 6.04
N ALA A 128 -27.07 8.92 6.12
CA ALA A 128 -26.71 10.33 6.04
C ALA A 128 -25.43 10.50 5.21
N PRO A 129 -25.32 11.59 4.42
CA PRO A 129 -24.13 11.89 3.64
C PRO A 129 -22.98 12.27 4.57
N HIS A 130 -21.78 11.83 4.22
CA HIS A 130 -20.56 12.20 4.94
C HIS A 130 -20.08 13.62 4.58
N GLY A 131 -20.45 14.11 3.40
CA GLY A 131 -20.11 15.46 2.95
C GLY A 131 -20.85 15.85 1.67
N SER A 132 -20.49 17.01 1.13
CA SER A 132 -20.99 17.49 -0.16
C SER A 132 -19.88 18.19 -0.95
N ARG A 133 -20.00 18.18 -2.29
CA ARG A 133 -19.11 18.93 -3.19
C ARG A 133 -19.90 19.70 -4.22
N LEU A 134 -19.30 20.79 -4.72
CA LEU A 134 -19.85 21.52 -5.86
C LEU A 134 -19.58 20.72 -7.14
N VAL A 135 -20.62 20.64 -7.98
CA VAL A 135 -20.56 20.07 -9.33
C VAL A 135 -20.94 21.14 -10.36
N GLU A 136 -20.93 20.77 -11.64
CA GLU A 136 -21.27 21.68 -12.73
C GLU A 136 -22.62 22.40 -12.49
N ALA A 137 -22.73 23.62 -13.03
CA ALA A 137 -23.88 24.50 -12.84
C ALA A 137 -24.17 24.90 -11.38
N ASN A 138 -23.15 24.93 -10.51
CA ASN A 138 -23.25 25.36 -9.10
C ASN A 138 -24.23 24.51 -8.27
N ARG A 139 -24.36 23.23 -8.62
CA ARG A 139 -25.17 22.26 -7.89
C ARG A 139 -24.32 21.59 -6.81
N SER A 140 -24.96 21.02 -5.80
CA SER A 140 -24.30 20.26 -4.74
C SER A 140 -24.56 18.76 -4.92
N ALA A 141 -23.50 17.97 -5.01
CA ALA A 141 -23.57 16.52 -4.90
C ALA A 141 -23.32 16.10 -3.45
N LEU A 142 -24.12 15.15 -2.96
CA LEU A 142 -23.94 14.47 -1.68
C LEU A 142 -22.95 13.32 -1.86
N VAL A 143 -22.08 13.11 -0.88
CA VAL A 143 -20.98 12.14 -0.97
C VAL A 143 -20.98 11.18 0.21
N TRP A 144 -20.80 9.90 -0.09
CA TRP A 144 -20.52 8.83 0.88
C TRP A 144 -19.23 8.11 0.50
N ILE A 145 -18.54 7.61 1.51
CA ILE A 145 -17.29 6.86 1.37
C ILE A 145 -17.41 5.60 2.22
N SER A 146 -17.01 4.46 1.66
CA SER A 146 -16.98 3.21 2.40
C SER A 146 -15.85 3.18 3.44
N ASN A 147 -16.10 2.64 4.62
CA ASN A 147 -15.01 2.34 5.56
C ASN A 147 -14.32 1.02 5.21
N ALA A 148 -15.06 0.09 4.61
CA ALA A 148 -14.54 -1.19 4.14
C ALA A 148 -13.86 -1.06 2.76
N THR A 149 -12.69 -1.67 2.64
CA THR A 149 -12.02 -1.93 1.37
C THR A 149 -12.71 -3.08 0.64
N LEU A 150 -13.23 -2.81 -0.56
CA LEU A 150 -13.84 -3.80 -1.44
C LEU A 150 -12.76 -4.61 -2.16
N GLY A 151 -12.85 -5.93 -2.07
CA GLY A 151 -12.01 -6.83 -2.86
C GLY A 151 -12.42 -6.87 -4.34
N PRO A 152 -11.58 -7.38 -5.25
CA PRO A 152 -11.96 -7.50 -6.67
C PRO A 152 -13.22 -8.34 -6.85
N GLY A 153 -14.16 -7.85 -7.67
CA GLY A 153 -15.45 -8.50 -7.85
C GLY A 153 -16.56 -7.55 -8.30
N LYS A 154 -17.77 -8.08 -8.40
CA LYS A 154 -18.96 -7.33 -8.81
C LYS A 154 -19.72 -6.89 -7.58
N TYR A 155 -20.12 -5.63 -7.56
CA TYR A 155 -20.86 -5.03 -6.46
C TYR A 155 -22.03 -4.23 -7.00
N MET A 156 -22.96 -3.88 -6.12
CA MET A 156 -23.97 -2.88 -6.39
C MET A 156 -24.11 -1.91 -5.23
N VAL A 157 -24.50 -0.69 -5.55
CA VAL A 157 -25.13 0.22 -4.59
C VAL A 157 -26.63 0.10 -4.78
N ASP A 158 -27.34 -0.26 -3.72
CA ASP A 158 -28.80 -0.24 -3.67
C ASP A 158 -29.21 0.96 -2.82
N ALA A 159 -29.90 1.92 -3.43
CA ALA A 159 -30.25 3.19 -2.79
C ALA A 159 -31.74 3.47 -2.88
N CYS A 160 -32.32 3.93 -1.77
CA CYS A 160 -33.67 4.46 -1.69
C CYS A 160 -33.63 5.92 -1.24
N PHE A 161 -34.33 6.81 -1.96
CA PHE A 161 -34.48 8.20 -1.59
C PHE A 161 -35.96 8.54 -1.40
N ILE A 162 -36.30 8.99 -0.19
CA ILE A 162 -37.64 9.36 0.22
C ILE A 162 -37.88 10.83 -0.16
N LEU A 163 -38.95 11.07 -0.91
CA LEU A 163 -39.39 12.42 -1.30
C LEU A 163 -40.34 12.99 -0.26
N LYS A 164 -40.32 14.32 -0.05
CA LYS A 164 -41.25 15.01 0.86
C LYS A 164 -42.72 14.86 0.48
N SER A 165 -43.00 14.63 -0.80
CA SER A 165 -44.36 14.39 -1.30
C SER A 165 -44.82 12.94 -1.14
N GLY A 166 -43.91 12.00 -0.85
CA GLY A 166 -44.22 10.57 -0.70
C GLY A 166 -44.74 10.23 0.69
N ASP A 167 -45.40 9.06 0.83
CA ASP A 167 -45.81 8.55 2.14
C ASP A 167 -44.59 8.00 2.89
N TYR A 168 -44.24 8.65 4.00
CA TYR A 168 -43.17 8.23 4.90
C TYR A 168 -43.39 6.86 5.56
N ASN A 169 -44.62 6.32 5.54
CA ASN A 169 -44.92 5.02 6.12
C ASN A 169 -44.81 3.87 5.12
N GLU A 170 -44.57 4.16 3.84
CA GLU A 170 -44.30 3.12 2.84
C GLU A 170 -42.84 2.70 2.90
N ASP A 171 -42.60 1.40 3.05
CA ASP A 171 -41.26 0.83 2.97
C ASP A 171 -40.76 0.91 1.52
N CYS A 172 -39.49 1.26 1.35
CA CYS A 172 -38.77 1.23 0.07
C CYS A 172 -38.83 -0.12 -0.65
N ASP A 173 -39.20 -1.19 0.07
CA ASP A 173 -39.29 -2.57 -0.41
C ASP A 173 -40.61 -2.87 -1.17
N SER A 174 -41.56 -1.94 -1.20
CA SER A 174 -42.88 -2.13 -1.80
C SER A 174 -42.92 -1.80 -3.30
N GLU A 175 -43.58 -2.65 -4.12
CA GLU A 175 -43.73 -2.40 -5.58
C GLU A 175 -44.52 -1.12 -5.89
N ASP A 176 -45.30 -0.63 -4.93
CA ASP A 176 -46.14 0.57 -5.05
C ASP A 176 -45.53 1.80 -4.32
N SER A 177 -44.27 1.73 -3.86
CA SER A 177 -43.65 2.82 -3.10
C SER A 177 -43.45 4.08 -3.95
N ASP A 178 -43.86 5.22 -3.40
CA ASP A 178 -43.63 6.56 -3.98
C ASP A 178 -42.16 7.06 -3.88
N HIS A 179 -41.24 6.22 -3.41
CA HIS A 179 -39.80 6.55 -3.25
C HIS A 179 -38.97 6.26 -4.50
N ILE A 180 -37.84 6.96 -4.62
CA ILE A 180 -36.89 6.75 -5.73
C ILE A 180 -35.96 5.59 -5.38
N ILE A 181 -36.02 4.53 -6.18
CA ILE A 181 -35.11 3.40 -6.10
C ILE A 181 -34.02 3.55 -7.15
N ALA A 182 -32.76 3.46 -6.73
CA ALA A 182 -31.60 3.51 -7.60
C ALA A 182 -30.66 2.32 -7.33
N VAL A 183 -30.37 1.55 -8.37
CA VAL A 183 -29.43 0.44 -8.30
C VAL A 183 -28.25 0.73 -9.23
N TYR A 184 -27.08 0.92 -8.65
CA TYR A 184 -25.84 1.18 -9.40
C TYR A 184 -24.93 -0.04 -9.37
N ARG A 185 -24.77 -0.72 -10.51
CA ARG A 185 -23.88 -1.87 -10.65
C ARG A 185 -22.47 -1.40 -11.00
N PHE A 186 -21.48 -1.85 -10.24
CA PHE A 186 -20.08 -1.52 -10.50
C PHE A 186 -19.17 -2.73 -10.25
N GLU A 187 -18.03 -2.75 -10.93
CA GLU A 187 -17.05 -3.82 -10.82
C GLU A 187 -15.75 -3.24 -10.28
N VAL A 188 -15.28 -3.81 -9.17
CA VAL A 188 -13.97 -3.51 -8.64
C VAL A 188 -12.98 -4.37 -9.42
N THR A 189 -12.31 -3.73 -10.38
CA THR A 189 -11.28 -4.39 -11.17
C THR A 189 -10.09 -4.77 -10.29
N THR A 190 -9.43 -5.87 -10.61
CA THR A 190 -8.13 -6.20 -10.01
C THR A 190 -7.16 -5.06 -10.28
N GLN A 191 -6.65 -4.46 -9.21
CA GLN A 191 -5.86 -3.22 -9.25
C GLN A 191 -4.66 -3.30 -10.20
N ASN A 192 -4.00 -4.46 -10.36
CA ASN A 192 -2.87 -4.61 -11.28
C ASN A 192 -2.75 -6.04 -11.82
N GLU A 193 -2.72 -6.18 -13.15
CA GLU A 193 -2.25 -7.41 -13.79
C GLU A 193 -0.72 -7.40 -13.76
N ALA A 194 -0.13 -7.88 -12.67
CA ALA A 194 1.31 -8.15 -12.63
C ALA A 194 1.69 -8.98 -13.86
N ILE A 195 2.58 -8.44 -14.70
CA ILE A 195 3.05 -9.08 -15.93
C ILE A 195 3.69 -10.43 -15.59
N ALA A 196 4.40 -10.48 -14.46
CA ALA A 196 4.87 -11.72 -13.87
C ALA A 196 5.03 -11.58 -12.35
N GLY A 197 4.28 -12.38 -11.59
CA GLY A 197 4.50 -12.52 -10.15
C GLY A 197 5.78 -13.30 -9.82
N ALA A 198 6.23 -13.20 -8.57
CA ALA A 198 7.46 -13.83 -8.07
C ALA A 198 7.52 -15.37 -8.31
N GLY A 199 6.35 -16.01 -8.42
CA GLY A 199 6.23 -17.42 -8.76
C GLY A 199 7.03 -17.80 -10.01
N TRP A 200 7.00 -16.98 -11.07
CA TRP A 200 7.70 -17.19 -12.35
C TRP A 200 9.21 -17.36 -12.23
N PHE A 201 9.80 -16.95 -11.11
CA PHE A 201 11.21 -17.19 -10.81
C PHE A 201 11.59 -18.68 -10.84
N TRP A 202 10.62 -19.60 -10.68
CA TRP A 202 10.83 -21.05 -10.85
C TRP A 202 11.48 -21.40 -12.20
N LEU A 203 11.11 -20.70 -13.28
CA LEU A 203 11.70 -20.89 -14.60
C LEU A 203 13.16 -20.44 -14.63
N ILE A 204 13.49 -19.31 -13.98
CA ILE A 204 14.86 -18.79 -13.90
C ILE A 204 15.73 -19.75 -13.08
N CYS A 205 15.21 -20.29 -11.98
CA CYS A 205 15.90 -21.30 -11.17
C CYS A 205 16.22 -22.55 -12.00
N ILE A 206 15.23 -23.13 -12.69
CA ILE A 206 15.42 -24.33 -13.51
C ILE A 206 16.35 -24.05 -14.68
N ALA A 207 16.17 -22.93 -15.38
CA ALA A 207 17.04 -22.54 -16.49
C ALA A 207 18.49 -22.34 -16.03
N SER A 208 18.70 -21.72 -14.87
CA SER A 208 20.04 -21.54 -14.27
C SER A 208 20.69 -22.88 -13.91
N LEU A 209 19.93 -23.80 -13.32
CA LEU A 209 20.41 -25.13 -12.99
C LEU A 209 20.76 -25.94 -14.25
N LEU A 210 19.86 -25.99 -15.24
CA LEU A 210 20.08 -26.72 -16.49
C LEU A 210 21.22 -26.11 -17.31
N GLY A 211 21.28 -24.78 -17.39
CA GLY A 211 22.37 -24.05 -18.04
C GLY A 211 23.72 -24.34 -17.38
N TYR A 212 23.78 -24.30 -16.04
CA TYR A 212 24.98 -24.64 -15.29
C TYR A 212 25.42 -26.09 -15.54
N LEU A 213 24.50 -27.05 -15.42
CA LEU A 213 24.78 -28.47 -15.69
C LEU A 213 25.25 -28.68 -17.13
N GLY A 214 24.62 -28.03 -18.11
CA GLY A 214 24.98 -28.08 -19.53
C GLY A 214 26.41 -27.61 -19.80
N VAL A 215 26.84 -26.51 -19.17
CA VAL A 215 28.22 -26.03 -19.26
C VAL A 215 29.19 -27.01 -18.61
N ARG A 216 28.83 -27.60 -17.47
CA ARG A 216 29.70 -28.53 -16.74
C ARG A 216 29.84 -29.89 -17.43
N LEU A 217 28.85 -30.35 -18.19
CA LEU A 217 28.97 -31.58 -18.99
C LEU A 217 30.19 -31.56 -19.93
N LYS A 218 30.58 -30.39 -20.44
CA LYS A 218 31.80 -30.24 -21.27
C LYS A 218 33.10 -30.44 -20.48
N SER A 219 33.06 -30.31 -19.16
CA SER A 219 34.23 -30.37 -18.26
C SER A 219 34.34 -31.68 -17.47
N GLY A 220 33.38 -32.60 -17.61
CA GLY A 220 33.34 -33.90 -16.93
C GLY A 220 32.03 -34.18 -16.19
N LEU A 221 31.81 -35.44 -15.80
CA LEU A 221 30.64 -35.87 -15.05
C LEU A 221 30.73 -35.43 -13.58
N ILE A 222 29.67 -34.80 -13.09
CA ILE A 222 29.53 -34.42 -11.68
C ILE A 222 29.06 -35.65 -10.87
N PRO A 223 29.65 -35.93 -9.68
CA PRO A 223 29.16 -37.01 -8.81
C PRO A 223 27.68 -36.83 -8.45
N TRP A 224 26.92 -37.92 -8.43
CA TRP A 224 25.48 -37.87 -8.13
C TRP A 224 25.13 -37.16 -6.81
N PRO A 225 25.91 -37.25 -5.70
CA PRO A 225 25.58 -36.51 -4.47
C PRO A 225 25.69 -35.00 -4.64
N THR A 226 26.62 -34.53 -5.49
CA THR A 226 26.76 -33.11 -5.81
C THR A 226 25.57 -32.64 -6.65
N ILE A 227 25.07 -33.45 -7.59
CA ILE A 227 23.86 -33.10 -8.36
C ILE A 227 22.67 -32.92 -7.42
N VAL A 228 22.48 -33.84 -6.46
CA VAL A 228 21.42 -33.73 -5.44
C VAL A 228 21.57 -32.43 -4.63
N LEU A 229 22.79 -32.10 -4.19
CA LEU A 229 23.07 -30.84 -3.50
C LEU A 229 22.70 -29.61 -4.35
N LEU A 230 23.04 -29.61 -5.64
CA LEU A 230 22.75 -28.50 -6.56
C LEU A 230 21.25 -28.32 -6.78
N ILE A 231 20.50 -29.42 -6.92
CA ILE A 231 19.03 -29.40 -7.03
C ILE A 231 18.42 -28.81 -5.75
N ILE A 232 18.83 -29.29 -4.59
CA ILE A 232 18.33 -28.80 -3.30
C ILE A 232 18.67 -27.32 -3.11
N LEU A 233 19.88 -26.90 -3.49
CA LEU A 233 20.29 -25.50 -3.43
C LEU A 233 19.39 -24.64 -4.33
N ALA A 234 19.13 -25.06 -5.57
CA ALA A 234 18.26 -24.33 -6.49
C ALA A 234 16.83 -24.17 -5.94
N PHE A 235 16.24 -25.24 -5.40
CA PHE A 235 14.92 -25.17 -4.77
C PHE A 235 14.92 -24.31 -3.50
N SER A 236 15.98 -24.39 -2.69
CA SER A 236 16.08 -23.55 -1.48
C SER A 236 16.13 -22.06 -1.79
N THR A 237 16.63 -21.67 -2.97
CA THR A 237 16.65 -20.27 -3.43
C THR A 237 15.27 -19.75 -3.83
N MET A 238 14.27 -20.61 -4.02
CA MET A 238 12.90 -20.15 -4.24
C MET A 238 12.31 -19.43 -3.03
N ILE A 239 12.78 -19.77 -1.82
CA ILE A 239 12.31 -19.16 -0.57
C ILE A 239 12.73 -17.68 -0.50
N PRO A 240 14.01 -17.29 -0.64
CA PRO A 240 14.35 -15.88 -0.74
C PRO A 240 13.72 -15.22 -1.98
N ALA A 241 13.58 -15.94 -3.10
CA ALA A 241 13.00 -15.39 -4.32
C ALA A 241 11.49 -15.09 -4.20
N SER A 242 10.77 -15.64 -3.22
CA SER A 242 9.36 -15.28 -3.00
C SER A 242 9.19 -13.86 -2.44
N ASN A 243 10.28 -13.21 -2.04
CA ASN A 243 10.30 -11.81 -1.60
C ASN A 243 10.70 -10.85 -2.75
N LEU A 244 10.84 -11.37 -3.98
CA LEU A 244 11.05 -10.52 -5.13
C LEU A 244 9.76 -9.75 -5.44
N PRO A 245 9.86 -8.46 -5.82
CA PRO A 245 8.70 -7.70 -6.23
C PRO A 245 8.09 -8.27 -7.51
N GLU A 246 6.78 -8.12 -7.65
CA GLU A 246 6.08 -8.50 -8.87
C GLU A 246 6.41 -7.53 -10.00
N LEU A 247 6.54 -8.04 -11.22
CA LEU A 247 6.85 -7.20 -12.38
C LEU A 247 5.57 -6.52 -12.87
N GLU A 248 5.48 -5.23 -12.64
CA GLU A 248 4.34 -4.39 -13.00
C GLU A 248 4.85 -2.99 -13.41
N VAL A 249 4.14 -2.35 -14.34
CA VAL A 249 4.51 -1.02 -14.84
C VAL A 249 4.04 0.04 -13.85
N GLY A 250 4.94 0.93 -13.43
CA GLY A 250 4.62 1.98 -12.47
C GLY A 250 4.59 1.52 -11.00
N ALA A 251 4.90 0.25 -10.73
CA ALA A 251 4.86 -0.35 -9.41
C ALA A 251 5.68 0.44 -8.37
N THR A 252 5.09 0.64 -7.20
CA THR A 252 5.75 1.17 -6.00
C THR A 252 5.61 0.17 -4.85
N ARG A 253 6.49 0.26 -3.85
CA ARG A 253 6.47 -0.66 -2.70
C ARG A 253 6.11 0.14 -1.46
N ASN A 254 5.26 -0.44 -0.60
CA ASN A 254 4.88 0.17 0.68
C ASN A 254 6.10 0.48 1.54
N ASP A 255 7.08 -0.42 1.57
CA ASP A 255 8.37 -0.24 2.24
C ASP A 255 9.43 0.37 1.31
N SER A 256 9.23 1.59 0.81
CA SER A 256 10.23 2.26 -0.03
C SER A 256 10.54 3.68 0.43
N ALA A 257 11.53 4.29 -0.23
CA ALA A 257 11.66 5.74 -0.19
C ALA A 257 10.39 6.40 -0.77
N ALA A 258 10.03 7.55 -0.21
CA ALA A 258 8.95 8.35 -0.76
C ALA A 258 9.37 8.96 -2.11
N PRO A 259 8.47 9.01 -3.10
CA PRO A 259 8.75 9.60 -4.40
C PRO A 259 9.06 11.09 -4.25
N GLN A 260 9.95 11.59 -5.09
CA GLN A 260 10.16 13.03 -5.18
C GLN A 260 9.02 13.67 -5.95
N PHE A 261 8.56 14.79 -5.43
CA PHE A 261 7.59 15.64 -6.10
C PHE A 261 7.95 17.10 -5.88
N SER A 262 7.43 17.95 -6.76
CA SER A 262 7.43 19.40 -6.65
C SER A 262 6.06 19.87 -7.09
N LEU A 263 5.14 20.01 -6.13
CA LEU A 263 3.74 20.32 -6.39
C LEU A 263 3.46 21.79 -6.14
N LEU A 264 2.51 22.33 -6.89
CA LEU A 264 2.02 23.69 -6.67
C LEU A 264 1.19 23.74 -5.39
N GLN A 265 1.41 24.79 -4.60
CA GLN A 265 0.53 25.10 -3.48
C GLN A 265 -0.75 25.79 -3.95
N HIS A 266 -1.83 25.54 -3.22
CA HIS A 266 -3.05 26.31 -3.35
C HIS A 266 -2.81 27.78 -2.99
N GLN A 267 -3.41 28.71 -3.74
CA GLN A 267 -3.14 30.15 -3.64
C GLN A 267 -3.31 30.74 -2.23
N SER A 268 -4.24 30.19 -1.44
CA SER A 268 -4.49 30.62 -0.06
C SER A 268 -3.43 30.12 0.94
N SER A 269 -2.68 29.08 0.60
CA SER A 269 -1.56 28.53 1.39
C SER A 269 -0.20 29.06 0.94
N GLY A 270 -0.07 29.43 -0.34
CA GLY A 270 1.12 30.01 -0.94
C GLY A 270 1.04 30.00 -2.47
N SER A 271 1.99 30.66 -3.15
CA SER A 271 2.09 30.65 -4.62
C SER A 271 3.33 29.94 -5.15
N GLU A 272 4.10 29.32 -4.27
CA GLU A 272 5.36 28.64 -4.60
C GLU A 272 5.16 27.12 -4.65
N SER A 273 5.87 26.47 -5.56
CA SER A 273 5.96 25.01 -5.58
C SER A 273 6.76 24.53 -4.37
N LEU A 274 6.25 23.53 -3.66
CA LEU A 274 6.98 22.85 -2.59
C LEU A 274 7.32 21.43 -3.00
N GLY A 275 8.55 21.03 -2.69
CA GLY A 275 8.98 19.64 -2.82
C GLY A 275 9.02 18.90 -1.50
N LEU A 276 9.16 17.57 -1.59
CA LEU A 276 9.31 16.71 -0.41
C LEU A 276 10.51 17.12 0.47
N ASN A 277 11.65 17.48 -0.14
CA ASN A 277 12.83 17.92 0.62
C ASN A 277 12.60 19.25 1.34
N ASP A 278 11.77 20.14 0.81
CA ASP A 278 11.44 21.41 1.46
C ASP A 278 10.56 21.18 2.70
N LEU A 279 9.61 20.25 2.60
CA LEU A 279 8.73 19.84 3.71
C LEU A 279 9.52 19.14 4.84
N LEU A 280 10.49 18.29 4.50
CA LEU A 280 11.32 17.59 5.48
C LEU A 280 12.44 18.46 6.08
N SER A 281 12.75 19.60 5.46
CA SER A 281 13.88 20.45 5.89
C SER A 281 13.63 21.01 7.30
N GLY A 282 14.43 20.55 8.26
CA GLY A 282 14.36 21.01 9.65
C GLY A 282 13.34 20.27 10.52
N HIS A 283 12.65 19.25 9.99
CA HIS A 283 11.69 18.41 10.70
C HIS A 283 12.18 16.96 10.80
N ASP A 284 11.80 16.27 11.86
CA ASP A 284 12.19 14.89 12.11
C ASP A 284 11.32 13.86 11.35
N ALA A 285 10.12 14.27 10.93
CA ALA A 285 9.20 13.49 10.10
C ALA A 285 8.21 14.40 9.36
N LEU A 286 7.57 13.85 8.32
CA LEU A 286 6.46 14.45 7.59
C LEU A 286 5.23 13.53 7.63
N VAL A 287 4.09 14.09 8.04
CA VAL A 287 2.78 13.46 7.90
C VAL A 287 2.10 14.02 6.66
N LEU A 288 1.93 13.17 5.65
CA LEU A 288 1.37 13.52 4.36
C LEU A 288 -0.03 12.90 4.21
N GLY A 289 -1.06 13.74 4.17
CA GLY A 289 -2.40 13.30 3.79
C GLY A 289 -2.59 13.38 2.28
N VAL A 290 -3.03 12.29 1.65
CA VAL A 290 -3.48 12.28 0.26
C VAL A 290 -4.99 12.19 0.30
N PHE A 291 -5.68 13.00 -0.49
CA PHE A 291 -7.13 12.93 -0.58
C PHE A 291 -7.62 13.31 -1.97
N THR A 292 -8.75 12.72 -2.35
CA THR A 292 -9.46 13.06 -3.59
C THR A 292 -10.35 14.29 -3.38
N SER A 293 -10.41 15.18 -4.37
CA SER A 293 -11.22 16.40 -4.25
C SER A 293 -12.67 16.10 -3.85
N GLY A 294 -13.19 16.82 -2.85
CA GLY A 294 -14.53 16.60 -2.28
C GLY A 294 -14.65 15.41 -1.32
N SER A 295 -13.55 14.78 -0.93
CA SER A 295 -13.59 13.67 0.03
C SER A 295 -13.82 14.18 1.48
N PRO A 296 -14.78 13.61 2.23
CA PRO A 296 -14.91 13.84 3.67
C PRO A 296 -13.70 13.39 4.49
N ASN A 297 -12.86 12.47 3.97
CA ASN A 297 -11.64 12.07 4.65
C ASN A 297 -10.64 13.22 4.77
N ALA A 298 -10.68 14.21 3.87
CA ALA A 298 -9.81 15.38 3.96
C ALA A 298 -10.01 16.12 5.30
N GLU A 299 -11.26 16.36 5.69
CA GLU A 299 -11.60 17.01 6.96
C GLU A 299 -11.29 16.12 8.17
N GLN A 300 -11.49 14.81 8.05
CA GLN A 300 -11.11 13.87 9.12
C GLN A 300 -9.60 13.86 9.34
N GLN A 301 -8.81 13.74 8.27
CA GLN A 301 -7.35 13.86 8.32
C GLN A 301 -6.94 15.18 8.97
N LYS A 302 -7.58 16.31 8.61
CA LYS A 302 -7.30 17.59 9.26
C LYS A 302 -7.52 17.54 10.77
N ARG A 303 -8.65 17.01 11.23
CA ARG A 303 -8.92 16.91 12.68
C ARG A 303 -7.86 16.07 13.39
N ASP A 304 -7.46 14.95 12.79
CA ASP A 304 -6.44 14.07 13.34
C ASP A 304 -5.05 14.74 13.35
N PHE A 305 -4.73 15.51 12.31
CA PHE A 305 -3.47 16.25 12.19
C PHE A 305 -3.39 17.40 13.19
N ASP A 306 -4.48 18.16 13.38
CA ASP A 306 -4.54 19.22 14.39
C ASP A 306 -4.23 18.63 15.78
N ASN A 307 -4.91 17.55 16.17
CA ASN A 307 -4.71 16.88 17.45
C ASN A 307 -3.29 16.30 17.61
N ALA A 308 -2.72 15.72 16.55
CA ALA A 308 -1.37 15.18 16.56
C ALA A 308 -0.30 16.29 16.63
N SER A 309 -0.50 17.40 15.92
CA SER A 309 0.42 18.54 15.88
C SER A 309 0.58 19.20 17.25
N GLU A 310 -0.50 19.30 18.04
CA GLU A 310 -0.43 19.80 19.41
C GLU A 310 0.46 18.95 20.32
N ARG A 311 0.59 17.65 20.03
CA ARG A 311 1.37 16.69 20.84
C ARG A 311 2.82 16.58 20.36
N LEU A 312 3.05 16.70 19.06
CA LEU A 312 4.36 16.53 18.43
C LEU A 312 5.15 17.84 18.31
N GLY A 313 4.46 18.99 18.30
CA GLY A 313 5.06 20.30 18.16
C GLY A 313 5.68 20.54 16.79
N ASP A 314 6.59 21.51 16.73
CA ASP A 314 7.24 21.97 15.48
C ASP A 314 8.31 20.99 14.95
N ASP A 315 8.55 19.87 15.63
CA ASP A 315 9.52 18.85 15.20
C ASP A 315 8.99 18.01 14.02
N VAL A 316 7.69 18.09 13.70
CA VAL A 316 7.03 17.30 12.65
C VAL A 316 6.30 18.22 11.67
N ALA A 317 6.54 18.02 10.38
CA ALA A 317 5.80 18.71 9.32
C ALA A 317 4.50 17.99 9.00
N PHE A 318 3.46 18.75 8.68
CA PHE A 318 2.19 18.25 8.15
C PHE A 318 1.97 18.85 6.76
N ALA A 319 1.39 18.08 5.84
CA ALA A 319 0.97 18.56 4.53
C ALA A 319 -0.20 17.71 4.00
N GLN A 320 -1.00 18.28 3.10
CA GLN A 320 -2.00 17.51 2.38
C GLN A 320 -1.90 17.72 0.86
N ILE A 321 -2.05 16.65 0.10
CA ILE A 321 -2.07 16.62 -1.37
C ILE A 321 -3.49 16.30 -1.82
N ALA A 322 -4.08 17.20 -2.61
CA ALA A 322 -5.30 16.95 -3.34
C ALA A 322 -4.98 16.29 -4.69
N THR A 323 -5.57 15.11 -4.92
CA THR A 323 -5.37 14.31 -6.14
C THR A 323 -6.69 13.89 -6.78
N GLY A 324 -6.63 13.31 -7.98
CA GLY A 324 -7.80 12.87 -8.74
C GLY A 324 -7.69 13.16 -10.24
N SER A 325 -8.73 12.80 -10.99
CA SER A 325 -8.80 13.01 -12.44
C SER A 325 -9.07 14.48 -12.78
N GLY A 326 -8.03 15.31 -12.73
CA GLY A 326 -8.07 16.71 -13.14
C GLY A 326 -8.54 17.67 -12.04
N VAL A 327 -7.91 17.59 -10.87
CA VAL A 327 -8.16 18.53 -9.76
C VAL A 327 -7.81 19.95 -10.17
N GLN A 328 -8.73 20.89 -9.98
CA GLN A 328 -8.48 22.31 -10.20
C GLN A 328 -8.34 23.04 -8.86
N SER A 329 -7.60 24.16 -8.86
CA SER A 329 -7.47 25.00 -7.66
C SER A 329 -8.84 25.45 -7.13
N THR A 330 -9.81 25.74 -8.02
CA THR A 330 -11.16 26.17 -7.63
C THR A 330 -11.94 25.12 -6.85
N ASP A 331 -11.66 23.83 -7.08
CA ASP A 331 -12.34 22.74 -6.38
C ASP A 331 -11.91 22.69 -4.90
N LEU A 332 -10.76 23.29 -4.58
CA LEU A 332 -10.15 23.30 -3.26
C LEU A 332 -10.39 24.60 -2.49
N ASP A 333 -10.97 25.63 -3.11
CA ASP A 333 -11.19 26.94 -2.48
C ASP A 333 -11.91 26.80 -1.13
N TYR A 334 -13.00 26.02 -1.12
CA TYR A 334 -13.78 25.74 0.10
C TYR A 334 -12.95 25.03 1.18
N TYR A 335 -12.27 23.94 0.82
CA TYR A 335 -11.47 23.18 1.78
C TYR A 335 -10.26 24.00 2.29
N SER A 336 -9.69 24.86 1.45
CA SER A 336 -8.59 25.73 1.84
C SER A 336 -8.99 26.74 2.93
N LEU A 337 -10.26 27.18 2.94
CA LEU A 337 -10.81 28.02 4.01
C LEU A 337 -10.94 27.24 5.33
N ILE A 338 -11.29 25.95 5.26
CA ILE A 338 -11.33 25.06 6.43
C ILE A 338 -9.92 24.85 6.98
N LEU A 339 -8.95 24.63 6.10
CA LEU A 339 -7.55 24.45 6.46
C LEU A 339 -6.97 25.71 7.14
N ASN A 340 -7.42 26.89 6.70
CA ASN A 340 -7.05 28.20 7.24
C ASN A 340 -5.52 28.40 7.40
N GLY A 341 -4.74 27.83 6.49
CA GLY A 341 -3.28 27.92 6.50
C GLY A 341 -2.58 27.14 7.62
N SER A 342 -3.22 26.14 8.23
CA SER A 342 -2.60 25.28 9.26
C SER A 342 -1.36 24.55 8.74
N TRP A 343 -1.38 24.12 7.48
CA TRP A 343 -0.25 23.53 6.76
C TRP A 343 -0.42 23.72 5.23
N PRO A 344 0.60 23.41 4.41
CA PRO A 344 0.50 23.51 2.96
C PRO A 344 -0.52 22.55 2.35
N LEU A 345 -1.38 23.09 1.47
CA LEU A 345 -2.25 22.33 0.59
C LEU A 345 -1.65 22.28 -0.81
N LEU A 346 -1.30 21.09 -1.28
CA LEU A 346 -0.63 20.83 -2.56
C LEU A 346 -1.61 20.26 -3.59
N ILE A 347 -1.42 20.60 -4.86
CA ILE A 347 -2.30 20.18 -5.97
C ILE A 347 -1.55 19.26 -6.92
N ASP A 348 -2.09 18.05 -7.12
CA ASP A 348 -1.59 17.04 -8.06
C ASP A 348 -2.37 17.11 -9.39
N GLU A 349 -2.05 18.11 -10.22
CA GLU A 349 -2.83 18.47 -11.43
C GLU A 349 -2.75 17.42 -12.57
N SER A 350 -1.70 16.62 -12.64
CA SER A 350 -1.40 15.73 -13.79
C SER A 350 -2.13 14.37 -13.74
N LYS A 351 -3.43 14.37 -13.42
CA LYS A 351 -4.23 13.14 -13.21
C LYS A 351 -3.70 12.24 -12.09
N GLY A 352 -3.07 12.83 -11.07
CA GLY A 352 -2.64 12.07 -9.91
C GLY A 352 -1.29 11.34 -10.06
N GLU A 353 -0.36 11.83 -10.88
CA GLU A 353 0.92 11.15 -11.14
C GLU A 353 1.75 10.95 -9.87
N VAL A 354 1.74 11.92 -8.94
CA VAL A 354 2.46 11.80 -7.67
C VAL A 354 1.74 10.83 -6.74
N ALA A 355 0.42 10.99 -6.58
CA ALA A 355 -0.38 10.11 -5.74
C ALA A 355 -0.29 8.64 -6.20
N ASN A 356 -0.28 8.39 -7.51
CA ASN A 356 -0.15 7.05 -8.07
C ASN A 356 1.16 6.33 -7.71
N GLN A 357 2.19 7.07 -7.27
CA GLN A 357 3.47 6.51 -6.83
C GLN A 357 3.55 6.32 -5.31
N LEU A 358 2.61 6.89 -4.59
CA LEU A 358 2.49 6.65 -3.16
C LEU A 358 1.81 5.28 -2.93
N PRO A 359 2.05 4.62 -1.78
CA PRO A 359 1.45 3.32 -1.48
C PRO A 359 -0.08 3.29 -1.50
N THR A 360 -0.70 4.45 -1.31
CA THR A 360 -2.16 4.62 -1.35
C THR A 360 -2.69 4.78 -2.78
N GLY A 361 -1.84 5.05 -3.77
CA GLY A 361 -2.27 5.40 -5.12
C GLY A 361 -3.10 6.69 -5.16
N ILE A 362 -3.92 6.85 -6.22
CA ILE A 362 -4.90 7.93 -6.35
C ILE A 362 -6.12 7.62 -5.47
N ALA A 363 -5.91 7.65 -4.16
CA ALA A 363 -6.91 7.35 -3.15
C ALA A 363 -6.63 8.16 -1.88
N ASP A 364 -7.63 8.21 -1.01
CA ASP A 364 -7.46 8.84 0.29
C ASP A 364 -6.54 8.00 1.18
N GLY A 365 -5.65 8.65 1.91
CA GLY A 365 -4.81 7.99 2.91
C GLY A 365 -3.81 8.92 3.59
N VAL A 366 -3.17 8.40 4.63
CA VAL A 366 -2.15 9.10 5.41
C VAL A 366 -0.85 8.32 5.36
N ILE A 367 0.24 9.01 5.06
CA ILE A 367 1.57 8.45 4.87
C ILE A 367 2.53 9.18 5.79
N ILE A 368 3.30 8.44 6.58
CA ILE A 368 4.31 8.99 7.47
C ILE A 368 5.68 8.75 6.87
N ILE A 369 6.39 9.82 6.58
CA ILE A 369 7.72 9.83 5.98
C ILE A 369 8.73 10.26 7.05
N ASP A 370 9.80 9.50 7.22
CA ASP A 370 10.83 9.82 8.19
C ASP A 370 11.80 10.92 7.70
N SER A 371 12.65 11.45 8.60
CA SER A 371 13.66 12.47 8.27
C SER A 371 14.60 12.10 7.10
N ALA A 372 14.81 10.80 6.85
CA ALA A 372 15.66 10.33 5.75
C ALA A 372 14.89 10.20 4.42
N GLY A 373 13.57 10.43 4.42
CA GLY A 373 12.72 10.35 3.22
C GLY A 373 12.19 8.96 2.93
N PHE A 374 12.14 8.06 3.91
CA PHE A 374 11.54 6.73 3.77
C PHE A 374 10.14 6.66 4.37
N ILE A 375 9.27 5.91 3.72
CA ILE A 375 7.91 5.66 4.20
C ILE A 375 7.98 4.71 5.39
N SER A 376 7.50 5.17 6.54
CA SER A 376 7.54 4.44 7.80
C SER A 376 6.22 3.72 8.11
N SER A 377 5.10 4.33 7.75
CA SER A 377 3.76 3.75 7.92
C SER A 377 2.75 4.40 6.98
N THR A 378 1.74 3.64 6.57
CA THR A 378 0.63 4.11 5.76
C THR A 378 -0.72 3.63 6.30
N SER A 379 -1.77 4.43 6.07
CA SER A 379 -3.16 4.07 6.36
C SER A 379 -4.06 4.55 5.23
N SER A 380 -5.01 3.73 4.81
CA SER A 380 -6.04 4.11 3.83
C SER A 380 -7.10 5.00 4.50
N GLY A 381 -7.63 5.99 3.77
CA GLY A 381 -8.60 6.96 4.29
C GLY A 381 -7.97 7.98 5.24
N SER A 382 -7.95 7.67 6.54
CA SER A 382 -7.39 8.53 7.60
C SER A 382 -6.55 7.72 8.59
N MET A 383 -5.88 8.41 9.52
CA MET A 383 -5.09 7.80 10.59
C MET A 383 -5.33 8.58 11.88
N SER A 384 -5.67 7.87 12.97
CA SER A 384 -5.95 8.51 14.26
C SER A 384 -4.72 9.24 14.80
N ASP A 385 -4.95 10.31 15.58
CA ASP A 385 -3.89 11.10 16.22
C ASP A 385 -2.92 10.23 17.05
N GLN A 386 -3.46 9.23 17.78
CA GLN A 386 -2.66 8.31 18.58
C GLN A 386 -1.72 7.47 17.70
N THR A 387 -2.25 6.92 16.60
CA THR A 387 -1.46 6.11 15.66
C THR A 387 -0.39 6.96 14.97
N ILE A 388 -0.69 8.22 14.65
CA ILE A 388 0.29 9.15 14.06
C ILE A 388 1.45 9.37 15.04
N VAL A 389 1.14 9.73 16.29
CA VAL A 389 2.15 9.98 17.33
C VAL A 389 3.00 8.73 17.60
N GLU A 390 2.37 7.58 17.77
CA GLU A 390 3.08 6.32 18.01
C GLU A 390 4.00 5.93 16.85
N SER A 391 3.54 6.10 15.62
CA SER A 391 4.31 5.77 14.41
C SER A 391 5.53 6.68 14.25
N ILE A 392 5.39 7.97 14.56
CA ILE A 392 6.51 8.93 14.54
C ILE A 392 7.51 8.62 15.65
N GLU A 393 7.07 8.47 16.89
CA GLU A 393 7.96 8.13 18.01
C GLU A 393 8.76 6.85 17.75
N LYS A 394 8.13 5.88 17.07
CA LYS A 394 8.74 4.63 16.68
C LYS A 394 9.75 4.83 15.55
N SER A 395 9.42 5.64 14.55
CA SER A 395 10.33 6.03 13.47
C SER A 395 11.62 6.66 14.01
N LEU A 396 11.51 7.60 14.97
CA LEU A 396 12.65 8.25 15.64
C LEU A 396 13.57 7.28 16.40
N LYS A 397 13.05 6.11 16.79
CA LYS A 397 13.81 5.05 17.49
C LYS A 397 14.35 3.97 16.56
N GLY A 398 14.25 4.14 15.24
CA GLY A 398 14.71 3.18 14.24
C GLY A 398 13.61 2.24 13.70
N SER A 399 12.34 2.62 13.84
CA SER A 399 11.16 1.89 13.32
C SER A 399 11.01 0.45 13.87
N ASP A 400 10.18 -0.39 13.24
CA ASP A 400 10.03 -1.83 13.49
C ASP A 400 11.27 -2.68 13.13
N GLN A 401 12.34 -2.03 12.68
CA GLN A 401 13.52 -2.66 12.11
C GLN A 401 14.48 -3.15 13.20
N SER A 402 13.98 -4.05 14.05
CA SER A 402 14.75 -4.68 15.11
C SER A 402 15.82 -5.61 14.55
N MET A 403 17.01 -5.58 15.17
CA MET A 403 18.09 -6.53 14.89
C MET A 403 17.68 -8.00 15.13
N LEU A 404 16.64 -8.24 15.92
CA LEU A 404 16.09 -9.58 16.16
C LEU A 404 15.29 -10.12 14.95
N ASN A 405 14.85 -9.26 14.03
CA ASN A 405 14.15 -9.67 12.81
C ASN A 405 15.05 -10.58 11.96
N LEU A 406 16.38 -10.49 12.08
CA LEU A 406 17.33 -11.41 11.46
C LEU A 406 17.08 -12.89 11.84
N PHE A 407 16.57 -13.18 13.04
CA PHE A 407 16.25 -14.56 13.43
C PHE A 407 15.07 -15.13 12.63
N SER A 408 14.15 -14.29 12.16
CA SER A 408 13.03 -14.72 11.31
C SER A 408 13.51 -15.34 10.00
N LEU A 409 14.72 -14.99 9.51
CA LEU A 409 15.37 -15.57 8.34
C LEU A 409 15.68 -17.06 8.50
N LEU A 410 15.81 -17.55 9.74
CA LEU A 410 15.98 -18.96 10.05
C LEU A 410 14.63 -19.67 10.12
N ILE A 411 13.77 -19.24 11.05
CA ILE A 411 12.43 -19.78 11.29
C ILE A 411 11.54 -18.59 11.67
N PRO A 412 10.32 -18.45 11.10
CA PRO A 412 9.64 -19.38 10.21
C PRO A 412 9.93 -19.19 8.71
N SER A 413 10.58 -18.11 8.29
CA SER A 413 10.64 -17.78 6.85
C SER A 413 11.54 -18.70 6.02
N LEU A 414 12.53 -19.36 6.65
CA LEU A 414 13.50 -20.25 5.99
C LEU A 414 14.32 -19.58 4.86
N ILE A 415 14.34 -18.24 4.79
CA ILE A 415 15.03 -17.47 3.75
C ILE A 415 16.55 -17.77 3.74
N ALA A 416 17.15 -18.05 4.90
CA ALA A 416 18.57 -18.40 5.03
C ALA A 416 18.91 -19.86 4.65
N LEU A 417 17.94 -20.67 4.21
CA LEU A 417 18.13 -22.09 3.89
C LEU A 417 19.23 -22.35 2.83
N PRO A 418 19.40 -21.56 1.75
CA PRO A 418 20.52 -21.73 0.83
C PRO A 418 21.90 -21.66 1.53
N LEU A 419 22.02 -20.82 2.56
CA LEU A 419 23.27 -20.68 3.32
C LEU A 419 23.59 -21.93 4.13
N LEU A 420 22.57 -22.68 4.58
CA LEU A 420 22.78 -23.98 5.24
C LEU A 420 23.55 -24.93 4.33
N PHE A 421 23.12 -25.08 3.07
CA PHE A 421 23.75 -25.96 2.10
C PHE A 421 25.15 -25.46 1.69
N LEU A 422 25.37 -24.14 1.63
CA LEU A 422 26.69 -23.56 1.38
C LEU A 422 27.65 -23.69 2.58
N SER A 423 27.12 -23.89 3.78
CA SER A 423 27.89 -23.93 5.02
C SER A 423 28.45 -25.32 5.37
N PHE A 424 28.13 -26.37 4.60
CA PHE A 424 28.58 -27.73 4.88
C PHE A 424 30.10 -27.84 5.11
N PRO A 425 30.55 -28.58 6.14
CA PRO A 425 31.96 -28.70 6.49
C PRO A 425 32.75 -29.42 5.39
N ARG A 426 33.99 -28.97 5.12
CA ARG A 426 34.87 -29.58 4.11
C ARG A 426 35.89 -30.54 4.72
N LYS A 427 36.28 -30.32 5.97
CA LYS A 427 37.22 -31.15 6.71
C LYS A 427 36.78 -31.28 8.17
N ARG A 428 37.38 -32.22 8.90
CA ARG A 428 37.22 -32.28 10.35
C ARG A 428 37.96 -31.09 10.96
N THR A 429 37.34 -30.39 11.90
CA THR A 429 38.04 -29.39 12.70
C THR A 429 39.01 -30.11 13.62
N GLU A 430 40.30 -29.86 13.44
CA GLU A 430 41.36 -30.43 14.29
C GLU A 430 41.47 -29.63 15.60
N VAL A 431 41.97 -30.27 16.65
CA VAL A 431 42.20 -29.62 17.94
C VAL A 431 43.39 -28.68 17.78
N PRO A 432 43.31 -27.41 18.24
CA PRO A 432 44.42 -26.47 18.11
C PRO A 432 45.65 -26.97 18.87
N GLU A 433 46.83 -26.89 18.23
CA GLU A 433 48.10 -27.32 18.82
C GLU A 433 48.58 -26.38 19.95
N LYS A 434 48.27 -25.09 19.81
CA LYS A 434 48.51 -24.06 20.85
C LYS A 434 47.22 -23.78 21.60
N ALA A 435 47.30 -23.59 22.92
CA ALA A 435 46.13 -23.26 23.73
C ALA A 435 45.49 -21.94 23.25
N LEU A 436 44.26 -22.04 22.74
CA LEU A 436 43.43 -20.89 22.38
C LEU A 436 42.43 -20.60 23.51
N PRO A 437 41.96 -19.35 23.65
CA PRO A 437 40.89 -19.02 24.60
C PRO A 437 39.67 -19.93 24.38
N PRO A 438 38.97 -20.33 25.45
CA PRO A 438 37.75 -21.12 25.33
C PRO A 438 36.75 -20.39 24.43
N GLY A 439 36.17 -21.10 23.47
CA GLY A 439 35.22 -20.51 22.52
C GLY A 439 35.85 -19.76 21.34
N ALA A 440 37.19 -19.72 21.18
CA ALA A 440 37.85 -19.05 20.05
C ALA A 440 37.30 -19.49 18.67
N GLY A 441 36.92 -20.76 18.51
CA GLY A 441 36.29 -21.26 17.28
C GLY A 441 34.89 -20.70 17.02
N LEU A 442 34.06 -20.61 18.06
CA LEU A 442 32.69 -20.10 17.96
C LEU A 442 32.74 -18.58 17.77
N GLY A 443 33.44 -17.86 18.66
CA GLY A 443 33.62 -16.42 18.59
C GLY A 443 34.29 -15.98 17.29
N GLY A 444 35.27 -16.72 16.80
CA GLY A 444 35.90 -16.44 15.51
C GLY A 444 34.97 -16.60 14.31
N THR A 445 33.97 -17.50 14.39
CA THR A 445 32.93 -17.62 13.36
C THR A 445 31.98 -16.42 13.42
N VAL A 446 31.53 -16.04 14.63
CA VAL A 446 30.66 -14.88 14.84
C VAL A 446 31.33 -13.60 14.35
N ILE A 447 32.59 -13.37 14.70
CA ILE A 447 33.34 -12.19 14.26
C ILE A 447 33.56 -12.21 12.74
N ALA A 448 34.00 -13.33 12.16
CA ALA A 448 34.22 -13.42 10.71
C ALA A 448 32.94 -13.16 9.92
N ALA A 449 31.83 -13.77 10.32
CA ALA A 449 30.53 -13.56 9.69
C ALA A 449 29.99 -12.15 9.94
N GLY A 450 30.15 -11.59 11.14
CA GLY A 450 29.74 -10.21 11.44
C GLY A 450 30.51 -9.19 10.59
N ILE A 451 31.81 -9.40 10.36
CA ILE A 451 32.60 -8.60 9.43
C ILE A 451 32.09 -8.75 7.98
N GLY A 452 31.74 -9.99 7.59
CA GLY A 452 31.14 -10.25 6.28
C GLY A 452 29.82 -9.51 6.09
N PHE A 453 28.97 -9.51 7.12
CA PHE A 453 27.73 -8.74 7.13
C PHE A 453 28.00 -7.23 7.03
N ALA A 454 28.95 -6.73 7.82
CA ALA A 454 29.38 -5.32 7.80
C ALA A 454 29.94 -4.87 6.45
N ALA A 455 30.59 -5.76 5.69
CA ALA A 455 31.13 -5.43 4.37
C ALA A 455 30.04 -4.97 3.38
N TRP A 456 28.80 -5.41 3.59
CA TRP A 456 27.63 -4.92 2.88
C TRP A 456 26.91 -3.83 3.68
N SER A 457 26.55 -4.07 4.94
CA SER A 457 25.65 -3.18 5.69
C SER A 457 26.24 -1.82 6.05
N LEU A 458 27.56 -1.71 6.22
CA LEU A 458 28.20 -0.43 6.54
C LEU A 458 28.12 0.56 5.37
N PRO A 459 28.51 0.21 4.12
CA PRO A 459 28.24 1.06 2.97
C PRO A 459 26.77 1.47 2.84
N ILE A 460 25.82 0.55 3.06
CA ILE A 460 24.38 0.85 2.98
C ILE A 460 23.96 1.85 4.04
N ALA A 461 24.38 1.64 5.29
CA ALA A 461 24.07 2.55 6.39
C ALA A 461 24.61 3.97 6.16
N ILE A 462 25.74 4.10 5.47
CA ILE A 462 26.30 5.40 5.08
C ILE A 462 25.48 6.00 3.92
N LEU A 463 25.13 5.19 2.92
CA LEU A 463 24.34 5.65 1.78
C LEU A 463 22.92 6.09 2.17
N SER A 464 22.34 5.47 3.20
CA SER A 464 21.02 5.84 3.71
C SER A 464 20.99 7.15 4.50
N LEU A 465 22.15 7.75 4.82
CA LEU A 465 22.20 9.11 5.38
C LEU A 465 21.92 10.19 4.34
N PHE A 466 22.00 9.82 3.05
CA PHE A 466 21.67 10.72 1.96
C PHE A 466 20.20 10.51 1.56
N SER A 467 19.53 11.59 1.15
CA SER A 467 18.07 11.65 0.92
C SER A 467 17.52 10.41 0.19
N GLY A 468 16.44 9.84 0.75
CA GLY A 468 15.70 8.69 0.22
C GLY A 468 15.25 8.88 -1.23
N SER A 469 15.14 10.13 -1.70
CA SER A 469 14.95 10.49 -3.11
C SER A 469 15.75 9.68 -4.12
N PHE A 470 17.04 9.44 -3.83
CA PHE A 470 17.95 8.75 -4.74
C PHE A 470 17.99 7.23 -4.51
N TRP A 471 17.19 6.73 -3.56
CA TRP A 471 17.21 5.34 -3.16
C TRP A 471 16.95 4.36 -4.30
N PRO A 472 16.01 4.57 -5.25
CA PRO A 472 15.85 3.68 -6.40
C PRO A 472 17.13 3.49 -7.22
N PHE A 473 17.93 4.55 -7.37
CA PHE A 473 19.24 4.48 -8.05
C PHE A 473 20.29 3.75 -7.20
N VAL A 474 20.25 3.92 -5.88
CA VAL A 474 21.09 3.14 -4.96
C VAL A 474 20.74 1.65 -5.08
N GLU A 475 19.46 1.28 -5.04
CA GLU A 475 19.01 -0.10 -5.22
C GLU A 475 19.46 -0.67 -6.57
N PHE A 476 19.42 0.12 -7.65
CA PHE A 476 19.94 -0.30 -8.96
C PHE A 476 21.46 -0.58 -8.93
N LEU A 477 22.24 0.27 -8.28
CA LEU A 477 23.68 0.06 -8.10
C LEU A 477 23.95 -1.19 -7.24
N LEU A 478 23.14 -1.43 -6.21
CA LEU A 478 23.24 -2.63 -5.38
C LEU A 478 22.90 -3.89 -6.17
N MET A 479 21.87 -3.88 -6.99
CA MET A 479 21.55 -5.03 -7.84
C MET A 479 22.61 -5.25 -8.93
N SER A 480 23.19 -4.18 -9.46
CA SER A 480 24.36 -4.28 -10.34
C SER A 480 25.56 -4.90 -9.60
N TRP A 481 25.77 -4.54 -8.34
CA TRP A 481 26.83 -5.13 -7.50
C TRP A 481 26.55 -6.60 -7.19
N LEU A 482 25.31 -6.97 -6.88
CA LEU A 482 24.90 -8.37 -6.66
C LEU A 482 25.08 -9.20 -7.94
N ALA A 483 24.69 -8.67 -9.10
CA ALA A 483 24.88 -9.32 -10.40
C ALA A 483 26.38 -9.56 -10.68
N TRP A 484 27.23 -8.56 -10.40
CA TRP A 484 28.69 -8.70 -10.51
C TRP A 484 29.24 -9.77 -9.56
N GLN A 485 28.82 -9.78 -8.29
CA GLN A 485 29.24 -10.80 -7.33
C GLN A 485 28.77 -12.21 -7.75
N GLY A 486 27.54 -12.32 -8.26
CA GLY A 486 26.99 -13.55 -8.83
C GLY A 486 27.81 -14.05 -10.02
N LEU A 487 28.15 -13.16 -10.96
CA LEU A 487 29.00 -13.47 -12.11
C LEU A 487 30.41 -13.90 -11.69
N SER A 488 31.03 -13.15 -10.76
CA SER A 488 32.34 -13.48 -10.20
C SER A 488 32.33 -14.87 -9.57
N LEU A 489 31.28 -15.20 -8.82
CA LEU A 489 31.12 -16.50 -8.17
C LEU A 489 30.88 -17.63 -9.19
N ALA A 490 30.08 -17.39 -10.23
CA ALA A 490 29.80 -18.37 -11.29
C ALA A 490 31.07 -18.74 -12.08
N ILE A 491 31.89 -17.74 -12.45
CA ILE A 491 33.12 -17.95 -13.24
C ILE A 491 34.27 -18.44 -12.37
N HIS A 492 34.56 -17.74 -11.27
CA HIS A 492 35.79 -17.93 -10.49
C HIS A 492 35.58 -18.80 -9.24
N GLY A 493 34.33 -19.04 -8.82
CA GLY A 493 34.03 -19.75 -7.57
C GLY A 493 34.34 -18.96 -6.29
N LYS A 494 34.62 -17.65 -6.43
CA LYS A 494 34.90 -16.72 -5.32
C LYS A 494 34.42 -15.30 -5.65
N VAL A 495 34.15 -14.51 -4.61
CA VAL A 495 33.90 -13.06 -4.72
C VAL A 495 35.21 -12.33 -4.42
N HIS A 496 35.66 -11.49 -5.36
CA HIS A 496 37.01 -10.91 -5.30
C HIS A 496 37.17 -9.92 -4.14
N GLU A 497 36.15 -9.09 -3.91
CA GLU A 497 36.11 -8.07 -2.86
C GLU A 497 36.16 -8.72 -1.48
N ILE A 498 35.34 -9.74 -1.28
CA ILE A 498 35.24 -10.45 -0.01
C ILE A 498 36.51 -11.26 0.27
N GLN A 499 37.11 -11.87 -0.77
CA GLN A 499 38.39 -12.56 -0.63
C GLN A 499 39.52 -11.58 -0.29
N PHE A 500 39.51 -10.37 -0.84
CA PHE A 500 40.46 -9.32 -0.50
C PHE A 500 40.34 -8.93 0.99
N ILE A 501 39.12 -8.67 1.47
CA ILE A 501 38.84 -8.38 2.88
C ILE A 501 39.30 -9.53 3.79
N ALA A 502 38.92 -10.76 3.45
CA ALA A 502 39.29 -11.95 4.21
C ALA A 502 40.81 -12.11 4.33
N ASN A 503 41.55 -11.93 3.23
CA ASN A 503 43.02 -12.01 3.23
C ASN A 503 43.65 -10.94 4.13
N HIS A 504 43.12 -9.70 4.10
CA HIS A 504 43.68 -8.59 4.85
C HIS A 504 43.45 -8.72 6.35
N ILE A 505 42.27 -9.22 6.74
CA ILE A 505 41.92 -9.44 8.14
C ILE A 505 42.63 -10.67 8.68
N HIS A 506 42.67 -11.77 7.92
CA HIS A 506 43.34 -13.01 8.35
C HIS A 506 44.82 -12.80 8.67
N LYS A 507 45.52 -11.97 7.89
CA LYS A 507 46.93 -11.58 8.16
C LYS A 507 47.14 -10.79 9.45
N ARG A 508 46.08 -10.19 10.01
CA ARG A 508 46.13 -9.41 11.26
C ARG A 508 45.68 -10.21 12.47
N LEU A 509 45.22 -11.44 12.27
CA LEU A 509 44.83 -12.32 13.38
C LEU A 509 46.06 -12.82 14.13
N PRO A 510 45.94 -13.16 15.42
CA PRO A 510 47.03 -13.78 16.17
C PRO A 510 47.53 -15.05 15.47
N GLU A 511 48.84 -15.23 15.42
CA GLU A 511 49.50 -16.33 14.69
C GLU A 511 48.93 -17.70 15.11
N SER A 512 48.74 -17.92 16.42
CA SER A 512 48.14 -19.14 16.98
C SER A 512 46.74 -19.44 16.46
N TYR A 513 45.94 -18.42 16.16
CA TYR A 513 44.60 -18.57 15.60
C TYR A 513 44.65 -18.74 14.08
N SER A 514 45.50 -17.99 13.37
CA SER A 514 45.63 -18.08 11.91
C SER A 514 46.21 -19.41 11.42
N GLU A 515 47.11 -20.02 12.21
CA GLU A 515 47.67 -21.35 11.93
C GLU A 515 46.60 -22.44 12.07
N TRP A 516 45.75 -22.33 13.09
CA TRP A 516 44.66 -23.29 13.33
C TRP A 516 43.47 -23.09 12.37
N ARG A 517 43.00 -21.84 12.22
CA ARG A 517 41.89 -21.46 11.34
C ARG A 517 42.46 -20.95 10.02
N LEU A 518 42.61 -21.86 9.07
CA LEU A 518 43.12 -21.53 7.74
C LEU A 518 42.24 -20.50 7.02
N LEU A 519 42.87 -19.70 6.16
CA LEU A 519 42.24 -18.67 5.35
C LEU A 519 40.99 -19.14 4.57
N PRO A 520 40.93 -20.34 3.95
CA PRO A 520 39.72 -20.78 3.24
C PRO A 520 38.52 -21.01 4.16
N ASP A 521 38.74 -21.40 5.42
CA ASP A 521 37.67 -21.58 6.39
C ASP A 521 37.18 -20.23 6.91
N PHE A 522 38.11 -19.32 7.24
CA PHE A 522 37.79 -17.95 7.65
C PHE A 522 37.06 -17.17 6.55
N SER A 523 37.55 -17.23 5.31
CA SER A 523 36.93 -16.59 4.14
C SER A 523 35.50 -17.10 3.94
N ARG A 524 35.25 -18.39 4.17
CA ARG A 524 33.90 -18.94 4.05
C ARG A 524 32.93 -18.37 5.08
N ASP A 525 33.32 -18.24 6.34
CA ASP A 525 32.42 -17.68 7.36
C ASP A 525 32.10 -16.22 7.07
N LEU A 526 33.10 -15.47 6.57
CA LEU A 526 32.94 -14.11 6.11
C LEU A 526 32.00 -14.03 4.88
N MET A 527 32.16 -14.93 3.91
CA MET A 527 31.23 -15.05 2.77
C MET A 527 29.79 -15.39 3.22
N LEU A 528 29.60 -16.27 4.21
CA LEU A 528 28.28 -16.62 4.73
C LEU A 528 27.60 -15.42 5.39
N GLY A 529 28.35 -14.62 6.16
CA GLY A 529 27.84 -13.37 6.73
C GLY A 529 27.47 -12.33 5.68
N HIS A 530 28.29 -12.21 4.63
CA HIS A 530 28.02 -11.32 3.49
C HIS A 530 26.74 -11.74 2.73
N TRP A 531 26.55 -13.04 2.48
CA TRP A 531 25.31 -13.51 1.86
C TRP A 531 24.10 -13.38 2.76
N LEU A 532 24.26 -13.53 4.08
CA LEU A 532 23.20 -13.26 5.03
C LEU A 532 22.75 -11.79 4.96
N ALA A 533 23.67 -10.85 4.72
CA ALA A 533 23.32 -9.44 4.52
C ALA A 533 22.43 -9.25 3.29
N TRP A 534 22.81 -9.81 2.13
CA TRP A 534 21.97 -9.77 0.93
C TRP A 534 20.59 -10.39 1.14
N LEU A 535 20.52 -11.57 1.76
CA LEU A 535 19.24 -12.23 2.05
C LEU A 535 18.39 -11.43 3.05
N SER A 536 19.03 -10.79 4.02
CA SER A 536 18.32 -9.90 4.96
C SER A 536 17.76 -8.68 4.27
N TRP A 537 18.43 -8.15 3.25
CA TRP A 537 17.93 -7.02 2.47
C TRP A 537 16.77 -7.42 1.55
N LEU A 538 16.78 -8.62 0.96
CA LEU A 538 15.64 -9.11 0.19
C LEU A 538 14.39 -9.29 1.07
N ALA A 539 14.57 -9.73 2.32
CA ALA A 539 13.47 -9.93 3.26
C ALA A 539 13.00 -8.64 3.93
N PHE A 540 13.95 -7.80 4.33
CA PHE A 540 13.72 -6.54 5.06
C PHE A 540 14.56 -5.42 4.44
N PRO A 541 14.12 -4.85 3.32
CA PRO A 541 14.88 -3.88 2.53
C PRO A 541 15.26 -2.61 3.31
N LEU A 542 14.38 -2.19 4.23
CA LEU A 542 14.55 -0.98 5.04
C LEU A 542 15.22 -1.24 6.39
N MET A 543 15.60 -2.48 6.71
CA MET A 543 16.17 -2.82 8.02
C MET A 543 17.43 -2.03 8.36
N ILE A 544 18.36 -1.90 7.40
CA ILE A 544 19.58 -1.09 7.58
C ILE A 544 19.31 0.38 7.24
N PRO A 545 18.65 0.73 6.12
CA PRO A 545 18.41 2.14 5.77
C PRO A 545 17.59 2.92 6.79
N GLN A 546 16.44 2.40 7.23
CA GLN A 546 15.63 3.06 8.27
C GLN A 546 16.18 2.77 9.67
N GLY A 547 16.52 1.51 9.97
CA GLY A 547 16.95 1.14 11.33
C GLY A 547 18.25 1.81 11.79
N ILE A 548 19.10 2.26 10.86
CA ILE A 548 20.38 2.91 11.16
C ILE A 548 20.47 4.29 10.52
N GLY A 549 20.12 4.44 9.23
CA GLY A 549 20.21 5.70 8.50
C GLY A 549 19.26 6.77 9.06
N SER A 550 17.96 6.45 9.10
CA SER A 550 16.93 7.35 9.65
C SER A 550 17.16 7.68 11.12
N LEU A 551 17.56 6.69 11.94
CA LEU A 551 17.96 6.94 13.32
C LEU A 551 19.13 7.93 13.42
N ALA A 552 20.13 7.82 12.54
CA ALA A 552 21.27 8.71 12.55
C ALA A 552 20.95 10.13 12.06
N SER A 553 19.99 10.29 11.14
CA SER A 553 19.53 11.60 10.64
C SER A 553 18.58 12.30 11.61
N ALA A 554 17.76 11.55 12.35
CA ALA A 554 16.72 12.10 13.22
C ALA A 554 17.26 12.92 14.40
N SER A 555 18.40 12.56 15.00
CA SER A 555 18.92 13.35 16.13
C SER A 555 20.41 13.14 16.42
N LEU A 556 21.00 14.10 17.15
CA LEU A 556 22.39 13.98 17.63
C LEU A 556 22.59 12.74 18.52
N LYS A 557 21.59 12.36 19.32
CA LYS A 557 21.63 11.12 20.12
C LYS A 557 21.59 9.89 19.22
N GLY A 558 20.74 9.91 18.20
CA GLY A 558 20.62 8.86 17.19
C GLY A 558 21.92 8.62 16.43
N MET A 559 22.65 9.69 16.07
CA MET A 559 23.97 9.61 15.42
C MET A 559 25.00 8.80 16.23
N PHE A 560 24.98 8.88 17.57
CA PHE A 560 25.85 8.07 18.43
C PHE A 560 25.33 6.64 18.63
N LEU A 561 24.00 6.46 18.63
CA LEU A 561 23.37 5.16 18.84
C LEU A 561 23.42 4.26 17.60
N ALA A 562 23.34 4.85 16.40
CA ALA A 562 23.33 4.14 15.12
C ALA A 562 24.53 3.19 14.92
N PRO A 563 25.80 3.59 15.17
CA PRO A 563 26.94 2.65 15.12
C PRO A 563 26.83 1.49 16.11
N LEU A 564 26.28 1.72 17.31
CA LEU A 564 26.09 0.66 18.31
C LEU A 564 25.04 -0.36 17.84
N ILE A 565 23.95 0.12 17.25
CA ILE A 565 22.90 -0.74 16.67
C ILE A 565 23.45 -1.52 15.47
N LEU A 566 24.26 -0.90 14.60
CA LEU A 566 24.92 -1.60 13.50
C LEU A 566 25.86 -2.72 14.00
N ILE A 567 26.63 -2.47 15.07
CA ILE A 567 27.44 -3.50 15.72
C ILE A 567 26.55 -4.64 16.26
N GLY A 568 25.41 -4.30 16.86
CA GLY A 568 24.40 -5.27 17.31
C GLY A 568 23.92 -6.17 16.16
N HIS A 569 23.57 -5.60 15.01
CA HIS A 569 23.19 -6.35 13.80
C HIS A 569 24.32 -7.28 13.34
N CYS A 570 25.57 -6.80 13.31
CA CYS A 570 26.72 -7.62 12.91
C CYS A 570 26.95 -8.80 13.86
N LEU A 571 26.77 -8.60 15.17
CA LEU A 571 26.89 -9.66 16.17
C LEU A 571 25.78 -10.71 16.01
N ILE A 572 24.53 -10.29 15.84
CA ILE A 572 23.39 -11.21 15.65
C ILE A 572 23.53 -11.97 14.33
N ALA A 573 23.91 -11.31 13.24
CA ALA A 573 24.23 -11.96 11.97
C ALA A 573 25.31 -13.04 12.15
N GLY A 574 26.35 -12.74 12.93
CA GLY A 574 27.39 -13.71 13.28
C GLY A 574 26.88 -14.91 14.09
N ILE A 575 25.97 -14.69 15.04
CA ILE A 575 25.29 -15.76 15.81
C ILE A 575 24.42 -16.62 14.89
N ILE A 576 23.70 -16.03 13.95
CA ILE A 576 22.87 -16.76 12.98
C ILE A 576 23.74 -17.65 12.09
N VAL A 577 24.84 -17.12 11.55
CA VAL A 577 25.78 -17.95 10.77
C VAL A 577 26.37 -19.06 11.63
N LEU A 578 26.65 -18.82 12.92
CA LEU A 578 27.09 -19.87 13.83
C LEU A 578 26.04 -20.97 14.03
N ILE A 579 24.76 -20.61 14.13
CA ILE A 579 23.65 -21.57 14.20
C ILE A 579 23.59 -22.39 12.91
N ILE A 580 23.64 -21.73 11.74
CA ILE A 580 23.64 -22.38 10.42
C ILE A 580 24.83 -23.36 10.31
N ARG A 581 26.03 -22.92 10.70
CA ARG A 581 27.24 -23.75 10.73
C ARG A 581 27.08 -24.97 11.63
N SER A 582 26.45 -24.80 12.80
CA SER A 582 26.17 -25.89 13.74
C SER A 582 25.17 -26.89 13.16
N LEU A 583 24.05 -26.41 12.59
CA LEU A 583 23.04 -27.22 11.92
C LEU A 583 23.64 -28.03 10.77
N ALA A 584 24.49 -27.41 9.95
CA ALA A 584 25.17 -28.09 8.85
C ALA A 584 26.11 -29.21 9.30
N THR A 585 26.54 -29.24 10.57
CA THR A 585 27.39 -30.32 11.11
C THR A 585 26.62 -31.50 11.71
N ILE A 586 25.29 -31.39 11.88
CA ILE A 586 24.47 -32.41 12.56
C ILE A 586 24.57 -33.79 11.90
N MET A 587 24.62 -33.87 10.56
CA MET A 587 24.73 -35.17 9.87
C MET A 587 26.16 -35.75 9.83
N GLY A 588 27.10 -35.15 10.58
CA GLY A 588 28.43 -35.70 10.84
C GLY A 588 29.23 -36.03 9.56
N PRO A 589 29.54 -37.31 9.26
CA PRO A 589 30.27 -37.70 8.06
C PRO A 589 29.57 -37.35 6.75
N ILE A 590 28.24 -37.41 6.70
CA ILE A 590 27.47 -37.16 5.45
C ILE A 590 27.59 -35.69 5.06
N SER A 591 27.39 -34.76 6.01
CA SER A 591 27.61 -33.33 5.79
C SER A 591 29.02 -33.03 5.27
N ARG A 592 30.03 -33.75 5.75
CA ARG A 592 31.43 -33.58 5.30
C ARG A 592 31.64 -34.08 3.88
N LEU A 593 31.08 -35.23 3.53
CA LEU A 593 31.14 -35.76 2.18
C LEU A 593 30.50 -34.79 1.18
N ILE A 594 29.29 -34.32 1.50
CA ILE A 594 28.55 -33.35 0.67
C ILE A 594 29.34 -32.03 0.55
N GLY A 595 29.88 -31.51 1.66
CA GLY A 595 30.67 -30.28 1.66
C GLY A 595 31.97 -30.38 0.86
N MET A 596 32.67 -31.52 0.90
CA MET A 596 33.86 -31.76 0.08
C MET A 596 33.54 -31.83 -1.41
N LEU A 597 32.50 -32.60 -1.77
CA LEU A 597 32.10 -32.80 -3.16
C LEU A 597 31.46 -31.55 -3.78
N GLY A 598 30.77 -30.75 -2.96
CA GLY A 598 30.09 -29.51 -3.35
C GLY A 598 30.97 -28.26 -3.31
N GLN A 599 32.18 -28.32 -2.75
CA GLN A 599 33.03 -27.16 -2.46
C GLN A 599 33.24 -26.20 -3.64
N LYS A 600 33.33 -26.75 -4.86
CA LYS A 600 33.54 -25.96 -6.09
C LYS A 600 32.24 -25.66 -6.84
N GLU A 601 31.30 -26.61 -6.85
CA GLU A 601 30.11 -26.53 -7.69
C GLU A 601 28.97 -25.71 -7.04
N ALA A 602 28.74 -25.88 -5.74
CA ALA A 602 27.63 -25.22 -5.06
C ALA A 602 27.75 -23.68 -5.04
N PRO A 603 28.93 -23.08 -4.77
CA PRO A 603 29.08 -21.63 -4.89
C PRO A 603 28.86 -21.12 -6.31
N ARG A 604 29.30 -21.87 -7.34
CA ARG A 604 29.14 -21.43 -8.73
C ARG A 604 27.67 -21.40 -9.15
N LEU A 605 26.89 -22.42 -8.80
CA LEU A 605 25.45 -22.42 -9.04
C LEU A 605 24.76 -21.30 -8.25
N TRP A 606 25.15 -21.08 -6.98
CA TRP A 606 24.65 -19.94 -6.20
C TRP A 606 24.88 -18.62 -6.94
N GLY A 607 26.04 -18.45 -7.56
CA GLY A 607 26.34 -17.27 -8.39
C GLY A 607 25.39 -17.09 -9.58
N CYS A 608 25.05 -18.17 -10.30
CA CYS A 608 24.08 -18.14 -11.38
C CYS A 608 22.67 -17.74 -10.88
N LEU A 609 22.24 -18.29 -9.74
CA LEU A 609 20.94 -18.00 -9.15
C LEU A 609 20.85 -16.54 -8.66
N LEU A 610 21.90 -16.03 -8.03
CA LEU A 610 21.99 -14.62 -7.61
C LEU A 610 21.93 -13.66 -8.80
N MET A 611 22.53 -14.01 -9.93
CA MET A 611 22.43 -13.21 -11.15
C MET A 611 20.99 -13.15 -11.65
N GLY A 612 20.24 -14.26 -11.55
CA GLY A 612 18.81 -14.29 -11.84
C GLY A 612 17.99 -13.38 -10.92
N ILE A 613 18.25 -13.44 -9.61
CA ILE A 613 17.62 -12.55 -8.61
C ILE A 613 17.90 -11.08 -8.94
N ALA A 614 19.16 -10.74 -9.19
CA ALA A 614 19.57 -9.37 -9.48
C ALA A 614 18.94 -8.84 -10.77
N LEU A 615 18.88 -9.67 -11.83
CA LEU A 615 18.28 -9.28 -13.11
C LEU A 615 16.77 -9.06 -12.99
N TRP A 616 16.06 -9.91 -12.24
CA TRP A 616 14.63 -9.71 -11.95
C TRP A 616 14.39 -8.36 -11.27
N TRP A 617 15.15 -8.07 -10.21
CA TRP A 617 15.01 -6.83 -9.46
C TRP A 617 15.38 -5.60 -10.29
N ILE A 618 16.40 -5.69 -11.15
CA ILE A 618 16.76 -4.61 -12.08
C ILE A 618 15.62 -4.32 -13.05
N ILE A 619 14.98 -5.35 -13.62
CA ILE A 619 13.82 -5.17 -14.50
C ILE A 619 12.70 -4.47 -13.76
N TRP A 620 12.38 -4.89 -12.54
CA TRP A 620 11.39 -4.23 -11.70
C TRP A 620 11.70 -2.75 -11.46
N LEU A 621 12.94 -2.43 -11.04
CA LEU A 621 13.38 -1.05 -10.80
C LEU A 621 13.22 -0.17 -12.05
N LEU A 622 13.55 -0.71 -13.23
CA LEU A 622 13.43 0.01 -14.49
C LEU A 622 11.98 0.18 -14.95
N MET A 623 11.08 -0.72 -14.60
CA MET A 623 9.66 -0.67 -14.99
C MET A 623 8.79 0.17 -14.05
N GLY A 624 9.20 0.34 -12.79
CA GLY A 624 8.49 1.15 -11.80
C GLY A 624 9.34 2.34 -11.32
N PRO A 625 10.02 2.24 -10.16
CA PRO A 625 10.55 3.40 -9.44
C PRO A 625 11.48 4.32 -10.25
N ILE A 626 12.37 3.77 -11.07
CA ILE A 626 13.33 4.59 -11.85
C ILE A 626 12.65 5.25 -13.04
N SER A 627 11.76 4.53 -13.74
CA SER A 627 10.97 5.12 -14.82
C SER A 627 10.14 6.27 -14.28
N ASN A 628 9.46 6.06 -13.16
CA ASN A 628 8.66 7.09 -12.51
C ASN A 628 9.52 8.32 -12.18
N THR A 629 10.70 8.14 -11.59
CA THR A 629 11.57 9.27 -11.22
C THR A 629 12.15 10.04 -12.43
N LEU A 630 12.30 9.41 -13.59
CA LEU A 630 12.91 10.02 -14.79
C LEU A 630 11.91 10.67 -15.74
N PHE A 631 10.64 10.28 -15.69
CA PHE A 631 9.61 10.68 -16.66
C PHE A 631 8.49 11.56 -16.07
N ILE A 632 8.59 11.94 -14.78
CA ILE A 632 7.95 13.12 -14.18
C ILE A 632 8.92 14.30 -14.31
#